data_AF-A0A8T4Z1W4-F1
#
_entry.id   AF-A0A8T4Z1W4-F1
#
_cell.length_a   1.000
_cell.length_b   1.000
_cell.length_c   1.000
_cell.angle_alpha   90.00
_cell.angle_beta   90.00
_cell.angle_gamma   90.00
#
_symmetry.space_group_name_H-M   'P 1'
#
loop_
_entity.id
_entity.type
_entity.pdbx_description
1 polymer ?
#
loop_
_entity_poly.entity_id
_entity_poly.type
_entity_poly.pdbx_seq_one_letter_code
_entity_poly.pdbx_strand_id
1 'polypeptide(L)'
;MSRTETLPTVSIERLRPHEQTDPYRLREMTKQLAGDGYQKDPIIVDDKHLIILDGHHRVSALKTLGYSKILAHKVNYGDENIVLKTWYPVVIGSKSRLINVLSPHIKRQEPHRPIGSKENPILIVGGREYLLKATRNTIMNLLLGRFKIEYVSDLDHAKDLAYNSEYAGAIVFGAISKMDVIEAALSGKILPPKTTQHIIPNRPRDWFAPLEMLRDGVQSSEPQ
;
A
#
# COMPACT_ATOMS: atom_id res chain seq x y z
N MET A 1 -33.46 -13.72 8.63
CA MET A 1 -32.63 -14.78 8.02
C MET A 1 -31.30 -14.18 7.64
N SER A 2 -30.27 -14.36 8.48
CA SER A 2 -28.90 -13.94 8.15
C SER A 2 -28.41 -14.84 7.02
N ARG A 3 -28.22 -14.29 5.82
CA ARG A 3 -27.40 -14.97 4.82
C ARG A 3 -26.02 -15.07 5.44
N THR A 4 -25.53 -16.28 5.65
CA THR A 4 -24.09 -16.53 5.83
C THR A 4 -23.46 -16.03 4.54
N GLU A 5 -22.95 -14.80 4.57
CA GLU A 5 -22.31 -14.21 3.41
C GLU A 5 -21.16 -15.16 3.05
N THR A 6 -21.10 -15.66 1.81
CA THR A 6 -20.01 -16.52 1.35
C THR A 6 -19.14 -15.70 0.42
N LEU A 7 -17.88 -15.50 0.77
CA LEU A 7 -16.95 -14.71 -0.04
C LEU A 7 -16.32 -15.58 -1.15
N PRO A 8 -16.21 -15.06 -2.38
CA PRO A 8 -15.68 -15.82 -3.50
C PRO A 8 -14.16 -16.01 -3.41
N THR A 9 -13.67 -17.08 -4.02
CA THR A 9 -12.26 -17.17 -4.36
C THR A 9 -11.99 -16.56 -5.74
N VAL A 10 -10.83 -15.94 -5.91
CA VAL A 10 -10.41 -15.32 -7.19
C VAL A 10 -9.01 -15.79 -7.52
N SER A 11 -8.79 -16.16 -8.79
CA SER A 11 -7.46 -16.51 -9.30
C SER A 11 -6.50 -15.32 -9.20
N ILE A 12 -5.32 -15.56 -8.63
CA ILE A 12 -4.25 -14.56 -8.45
C ILE A 12 -3.79 -14.01 -9.80
N GLU A 13 -3.72 -14.84 -10.82
CA GLU A 13 -3.23 -14.44 -12.16
C GLU A 13 -4.12 -13.39 -12.82
N ARG A 14 -5.39 -13.32 -12.41
CA ARG A 14 -6.36 -12.34 -12.91
C ARG A 14 -6.27 -10.99 -12.18
N LEU A 15 -5.63 -10.95 -11.01
CA LEU A 15 -5.55 -9.75 -10.20
C LEU A 15 -4.50 -8.78 -10.72
N ARG A 16 -4.81 -7.48 -10.65
CA ARG A 16 -3.92 -6.41 -11.08
C ARG A 16 -3.41 -5.62 -9.86
N PRO A 17 -2.11 -5.68 -9.55
CA PRO A 17 -1.55 -4.79 -8.53
C PRO A 17 -1.45 -3.36 -9.08
N HIS A 18 -1.77 -2.36 -8.27
CA HIS A 18 -1.43 -0.96 -8.56
C HIS A 18 -0.24 -0.44 -7.73
N GLU A 19 0.24 -1.22 -6.76
CA GLU A 19 1.39 -0.91 -5.92
C GLU A 19 2.44 -2.01 -5.92
N GLN A 20 3.69 -1.59 -5.73
CA GLN A 20 4.81 -2.47 -5.39
C GLN A 20 4.64 -3.04 -3.97
N THR A 21 5.19 -4.23 -3.75
CA THR A 21 5.38 -4.75 -2.40
C THR A 21 6.75 -4.39 -1.85
N ASP A 22 6.78 -3.99 -0.59
CA ASP A 22 8.04 -3.92 0.17
C ASP A 22 8.61 -5.34 0.40
N PRO A 23 9.86 -5.63 -0.02
CA PRO A 23 10.44 -6.98 0.07
C PRO A 23 10.61 -7.51 1.50
N TYR A 24 10.88 -6.63 2.47
CA TYR A 24 11.02 -7.04 3.87
C TYR A 24 9.67 -7.50 4.42
N ARG A 25 8.64 -6.68 4.24
CA ARG A 25 7.27 -7.01 4.65
C ARG A 25 6.71 -8.22 3.90
N LEU A 26 7.09 -8.42 2.64
CA LEU A 26 6.72 -9.61 1.88
C LEU A 26 7.29 -10.88 2.51
N ARG A 27 8.57 -10.88 2.89
CA ARG A 27 9.20 -12.04 3.56
C ARG A 27 8.50 -12.38 4.87
N GLU A 28 8.23 -11.38 5.71
CA GLU A 28 7.55 -11.59 6.98
C GLU A 28 6.11 -12.07 6.79
N MET A 29 5.37 -11.49 5.84
CA MET A 29 4.03 -11.96 5.48
C MET A 29 4.02 -13.40 4.96
N THR A 30 5.04 -13.80 4.20
CA THR A 30 5.18 -15.16 3.67
C THR A 30 5.39 -16.17 4.80
N LYS A 31 6.28 -15.87 5.75
CA LYS A 31 6.49 -16.71 6.94
C LYS A 31 5.22 -16.80 7.78
N GLN A 32 4.56 -15.67 8.01
CA GLN A 32 3.33 -15.62 8.78
C GLN A 32 2.24 -16.50 8.17
N LEU A 33 1.94 -16.33 6.87
CA LEU A 33 0.92 -17.15 6.20
C LEU A 33 1.24 -18.65 6.24
N ALA A 34 2.51 -19.02 6.05
CA ALA A 34 2.93 -20.41 6.13
C ALA A 34 2.78 -21.00 7.54
N GLY A 35 2.99 -20.20 8.59
CA GLY A 35 2.81 -20.61 9.97
C GLY A 35 1.34 -20.64 10.43
N ASP A 36 0.55 -19.65 10.00
CA ASP A 36 -0.86 -19.52 10.38
C ASP A 36 -1.75 -20.59 9.71
N GLY A 37 -1.42 -21.00 8.47
CA GLY A 37 -2.20 -22.01 7.74
C GLY A 37 -3.54 -21.51 7.17
N TYR A 38 -3.84 -20.22 7.32
CA TYR A 38 -5.03 -19.59 6.73
C TYR A 38 -4.71 -18.21 6.12
N GLN A 39 -5.54 -17.78 5.17
CA GLN A 39 -5.64 -16.38 4.79
C GLN A 39 -6.57 -15.65 5.78
N LYS A 40 -6.01 -14.73 6.57
CA LYS A 40 -6.79 -13.83 7.43
C LYS A 40 -7.35 -12.64 6.65
N ASP A 41 -8.66 -12.42 6.80
CA ASP A 41 -9.48 -11.43 6.10
C ASP A 41 -9.43 -11.60 4.56
N PRO A 42 -10.51 -11.27 3.83
CA PRO A 42 -10.45 -11.23 2.38
C PRO A 42 -9.49 -10.16 1.85
N ILE A 43 -9.01 -10.36 0.63
CA ILE A 43 -8.37 -9.32 -0.20
C ILE A 43 -9.47 -8.43 -0.75
N ILE A 44 -9.33 -7.11 -0.63
CA ILE A 44 -10.30 -6.18 -1.21
C ILE A 44 -9.94 -5.98 -2.69
N VAL A 45 -10.90 -6.23 -3.57
CA VAL A 45 -10.68 -6.24 -5.02
C VAL A 45 -11.75 -5.40 -5.70
N ASP A 46 -11.33 -4.56 -6.65
CA ASP A 46 -12.25 -3.89 -7.56
C ASP A 46 -12.96 -4.92 -8.45
N ASP A 47 -14.30 -4.92 -8.46
CA ASP A 47 -15.11 -5.91 -9.15
C ASP A 47 -15.00 -5.84 -10.68
N LYS A 48 -14.73 -4.64 -11.22
CA LYS A 48 -14.66 -4.37 -12.66
C LYS A 48 -13.31 -4.71 -13.27
N HIS A 49 -12.23 -4.15 -12.74
CA HIS A 49 -10.89 -4.29 -13.33
C HIS A 49 -10.01 -5.33 -12.61
N LEU A 50 -10.51 -5.93 -11.53
CA LEU A 50 -9.78 -6.89 -10.67
C LEU A 50 -8.51 -6.29 -10.05
N ILE A 51 -8.56 -5.00 -9.72
CA ILE A 51 -7.47 -4.29 -9.06
C ILE A 51 -7.46 -4.67 -7.58
N ILE A 52 -6.27 -4.99 -7.05
CA ILE A 52 -6.09 -5.22 -5.62
C ILE A 52 -6.17 -3.86 -4.92
N LEU A 53 -7.24 -3.57 -4.20
CA LEU A 53 -7.38 -2.31 -3.45
C LEU A 53 -6.70 -2.40 -2.08
N ASP A 54 -6.75 -3.57 -1.44
CA ASP A 54 -5.99 -3.83 -0.23
C ASP A 54 -5.58 -5.30 -0.11
N GLY A 55 -4.30 -5.52 0.22
CA GLY A 55 -3.73 -6.85 0.42
C GLY A 55 -2.62 -7.26 -0.54
N HIS A 56 -1.92 -6.34 -1.22
CA HIS A 56 -0.84 -6.65 -2.18
C HIS A 56 0.23 -7.59 -1.60
N HIS A 57 0.66 -7.37 -0.35
CA HIS A 57 1.60 -8.26 0.34
C HIS A 57 1.04 -9.67 0.55
N ARG A 58 -0.24 -9.78 0.92
CA ARG A 58 -0.92 -11.09 1.12
C ARG A 58 -1.03 -11.84 -0.20
N VAL A 59 -1.47 -11.17 -1.27
CA VAL A 59 -1.54 -11.77 -2.62
C VAL A 59 -0.16 -12.23 -3.09
N SER A 60 0.87 -11.39 -2.94
CA SER A 60 2.23 -11.72 -3.36
C SER A 60 2.83 -12.87 -2.55
N ALA A 61 2.55 -12.92 -1.24
CA ALA A 61 3.00 -14.01 -0.37
C ALA A 61 2.29 -15.33 -0.72
N LEU A 62 0.97 -15.33 -0.92
CA LEU A 62 0.21 -16.50 -1.36
C LEU A 62 0.73 -17.04 -2.69
N LYS A 63 0.99 -16.15 -3.65
CA LYS A 63 1.63 -16.50 -4.92
C LYS A 63 3.01 -17.13 -4.72
N THR A 64 3.83 -16.57 -3.83
CA THR A 64 5.17 -17.08 -3.50
C THR A 64 5.12 -18.48 -2.88
N LEU A 65 4.09 -18.76 -2.08
CA LEU A 65 3.85 -20.07 -1.47
C LEU A 65 3.22 -21.10 -2.44
N GLY A 66 2.97 -20.72 -3.70
CA GLY A 66 2.42 -21.61 -4.72
C GLY A 66 0.89 -21.73 -4.72
N TYR A 67 0.18 -20.86 -3.99
CA TYR A 67 -1.28 -20.77 -4.10
C TYR A 67 -1.68 -20.01 -5.36
N SER A 68 -2.78 -20.44 -5.99
CA SER A 68 -3.28 -19.90 -7.26
C SER A 68 -4.50 -19.00 -7.07
N LYS A 69 -5.16 -19.06 -5.91
CA LYS A 69 -6.37 -18.30 -5.58
C LYS A 69 -6.20 -17.51 -4.29
N ILE A 70 -7.09 -16.55 -4.07
CA ILE A 70 -7.27 -15.83 -2.80
C ILE A 70 -8.74 -15.79 -2.42
N LEU A 71 -9.05 -15.64 -1.14
CA LEU A 71 -10.39 -15.22 -0.70
C LEU A 71 -10.54 -13.73 -0.95
N ALA A 72 -11.56 -13.31 -1.71
CA ALA A 72 -11.77 -11.91 -2.09
C ALA A 72 -13.06 -11.35 -1.51
N HIS A 73 -13.05 -10.05 -1.24
CA HIS A 73 -14.25 -9.24 -1.11
C HIS A 73 -14.24 -8.23 -2.25
N LYS A 74 -15.14 -8.43 -3.21
CA LYS A 74 -15.24 -7.59 -4.39
C LYS A 74 -16.11 -6.38 -4.08
N VAL A 75 -15.64 -5.21 -4.49
CA VAL A 75 -16.34 -3.93 -4.30
C VAL A 75 -16.39 -3.17 -5.61
N ASN A 76 -17.45 -2.40 -5.81
CA ASN A 76 -17.50 -1.42 -6.91
C ASN A 76 -16.57 -0.26 -6.55
N TYR A 77 -15.36 -0.21 -7.12
CA TYR A 77 -14.39 0.83 -6.74
C TYR A 77 -14.85 2.25 -7.10
N GLY A 78 -15.77 2.37 -8.05
CA GLY A 78 -16.41 3.64 -8.41
C GLY A 78 -17.30 4.23 -7.32
N ASP A 79 -17.71 3.44 -6.32
CA ASP A 79 -18.56 3.89 -5.21
C ASP A 79 -17.90 5.06 -4.45
N GLU A 80 -18.60 6.18 -4.33
CA GLU A 80 -18.14 7.40 -3.66
C GLU A 80 -17.89 7.18 -2.15
N ASN A 81 -18.52 6.18 -1.54
CA ASN A 81 -18.30 5.82 -0.14
C ASN A 81 -16.92 5.17 0.10
N ILE A 82 -16.26 4.68 -0.97
CA ILE A 82 -14.86 4.24 -0.89
C ILE A 82 -13.97 5.47 -1.00
N VAL A 83 -13.39 5.87 0.13
CA VAL A 83 -12.51 7.04 0.22
C VAL A 83 -11.06 6.61 0.02
N LEU A 84 -10.36 7.30 -0.88
CA LEU A 84 -8.93 7.12 -1.12
C LEU A 84 -8.13 8.22 -0.41
N LYS A 85 -7.25 7.82 0.51
CA LYS A 85 -6.25 8.67 1.16
C LYS A 85 -4.83 8.28 0.73
N THR A 86 -3.83 9.05 1.15
CA THR A 86 -2.40 8.74 0.96
C THR A 86 -1.76 8.44 2.32
N TRP A 87 -0.73 7.60 2.31
CA TRP A 87 0.17 7.50 3.45
C TRP A 87 1.29 8.54 3.36
N TYR A 88 1.83 8.92 4.51
CA TYR A 88 2.99 9.78 4.67
C TYR A 88 4.18 8.91 5.15
N PRO A 89 5.22 8.73 4.30
CA PRO A 89 6.43 8.04 4.72
C PRO A 89 7.20 8.87 5.75
N VAL A 90 7.54 8.25 6.86
CA VAL A 90 8.43 8.78 7.89
C VAL A 90 9.68 7.91 7.90
N VAL A 91 10.82 8.54 7.63
CA VAL A 91 12.12 7.88 7.48
C VAL A 91 12.79 7.82 8.85
N ILE A 92 13.19 6.63 9.28
CA ILE A 92 13.90 6.42 10.54
C ILE A 92 15.41 6.52 10.31
N GLY A 93 16.12 7.18 11.23
CA GLY A 93 17.59 7.25 11.25
C GLY A 93 18.16 8.66 11.12
N SER A 94 19.30 8.79 10.43
CA SER A 94 20.07 10.05 10.41
C SER A 94 19.49 11.11 9.46
N LYS A 95 19.21 12.31 10.02
CA LYS A 95 18.79 13.52 9.29
C LYS A 95 19.78 13.92 8.20
N SER A 96 21.09 13.92 8.51
CA SER A 96 22.12 14.29 7.54
C SER A 96 22.19 13.30 6.38
N ARG A 97 22.04 12.00 6.65
CA ARG A 97 22.00 10.96 5.61
C ARG A 97 20.79 11.13 4.69
N LEU A 98 19.61 11.40 5.25
CA LEU A 98 18.40 11.65 4.44
C LEU A 98 18.55 12.89 3.56
N ILE A 99 19.03 14.00 4.13
CA ILE A 99 19.29 15.24 3.37
C ILE A 99 20.28 14.97 2.25
N ASN A 100 21.39 14.27 2.50
CA ASN A 100 22.41 13.99 1.48
C ASN A 100 21.85 13.14 0.32
N VAL A 101 20.97 12.18 0.59
CA VAL A 101 20.35 11.36 -0.45
C VAL A 101 19.38 12.18 -1.30
N LEU A 102 18.65 13.12 -0.70
CA LEU A 102 17.63 13.93 -1.38
C LEU A 102 18.14 15.28 -1.87
N SER A 103 19.36 15.69 -1.50
CA SER A 103 19.90 17.02 -1.82
C SER A 103 19.90 17.37 -3.31
N PRO A 104 20.11 16.43 -4.27
CA PRO A 104 20.01 16.75 -5.69
C PRO A 104 18.61 17.22 -6.13
N HIS A 105 17.59 16.92 -5.33
CA HIS A 105 16.18 17.23 -5.62
C HIS A 105 15.62 18.37 -4.73
N ILE A 106 16.33 18.80 -3.69
CA ILE A 106 15.87 19.89 -2.81
C ILE A 106 16.00 21.23 -3.52
N LYS A 107 14.89 21.97 -3.64
CA LYS A 107 14.92 23.38 -4.02
C LYS A 107 15.06 24.27 -2.78
N ARG A 108 15.82 25.35 -2.93
CA ARG A 108 15.91 26.43 -1.93
C ARG A 108 14.52 27.05 -1.74
N GLN A 109 14.19 27.38 -0.49
CA GLN A 109 12.87 27.81 -0.03
C GLN A 109 12.29 28.95 -0.90
N GLU A 110 11.08 28.76 -1.44
CA GLU A 110 10.29 29.86 -2.00
C GLU A 110 9.13 30.17 -1.05
N PRO A 111 8.85 31.46 -0.74
CA PRO A 111 7.74 31.83 0.10
C PRO A 111 6.41 31.47 -0.58
N HIS A 112 5.50 30.84 0.17
CA HIS A 112 4.10 30.57 -0.19
C HIS A 112 3.86 29.63 -1.37
N ARG A 113 3.90 28.31 -1.12
CA ARG A 113 3.22 27.31 -1.97
C ARG A 113 2.29 26.42 -1.16
N PRO A 114 1.20 25.91 -1.77
CA PRO A 114 0.30 24.95 -1.12
C PRO A 114 1.04 23.65 -0.78
N ILE A 115 0.61 23.01 0.31
CA ILE A 115 1.14 21.74 0.80
C ILE A 115 0.99 20.65 -0.29
N GLY A 116 2.12 20.08 -0.71
CA GLY A 116 2.23 18.83 -1.49
C GLY A 116 1.39 18.75 -2.77
N SER A 117 1.97 19.07 -3.93
CA SER A 117 1.37 18.69 -5.23
C SER A 117 1.97 17.37 -5.74
N LYS A 118 1.33 16.73 -6.72
CA LYS A 118 1.86 15.51 -7.37
C LYS A 118 3.29 15.70 -7.89
N GLU A 119 3.61 16.91 -8.36
CA GLU A 119 4.88 17.27 -8.98
C GLU A 119 5.89 17.88 -8.01
N ASN A 120 5.43 18.34 -6.84
CA ASN A 120 6.30 18.95 -5.85
C ASN A 120 5.99 18.42 -4.44
N PRO A 121 6.51 17.23 -4.10
CA PRO A 121 6.46 16.71 -2.74
C PRO A 121 7.26 17.59 -1.78
N ILE A 122 6.94 17.50 -0.48
CA ILE A 122 7.64 18.22 0.57
C ILE A 122 8.43 17.23 1.41
N LEU A 123 9.69 17.52 1.67
CA LEU A 123 10.52 16.88 2.68
C LEU A 123 10.47 17.71 3.96
N ILE A 124 10.19 17.08 5.09
CA ILE A 124 10.20 17.71 6.42
C ILE A 124 11.33 17.11 7.23
N VAL A 125 12.30 17.92 7.65
CA VAL A 125 13.46 17.48 8.47
C VAL A 125 13.70 18.49 9.58
N GLY A 126 13.60 18.03 10.84
CA GLY A 126 13.85 18.89 12.00
C GLY A 126 12.98 20.14 12.02
N GLY A 127 11.72 20.00 11.58
CA GLY A 127 10.76 21.10 11.48
C GLY A 127 10.91 22.05 10.29
N ARG A 128 11.86 21.79 9.39
CA ARG A 128 12.03 22.58 8.17
C ARG A 128 11.44 21.85 6.98
N GLU A 129 10.70 22.58 6.16
CA GLU A 129 10.10 22.08 4.93
C GLU A 129 10.97 22.42 3.72
N TYR A 130 11.15 21.44 2.83
CA TYR A 130 11.95 21.52 1.63
C TYR A 130 11.12 21.01 0.44
N LEU A 131 11.03 21.81 -0.61
CA LEU A 131 10.37 21.37 -1.84
C LEU A 131 11.27 20.39 -2.59
N LEU A 132 10.72 19.24 -2.99
CA LEU A 132 11.41 18.24 -3.79
C LEU A 132 11.00 18.35 -5.27
N LYS A 133 11.96 18.60 -6.17
CA LYS A 133 11.76 18.59 -7.62
C LYS A 133 11.94 17.18 -8.18
N ALA A 134 11.11 16.26 -7.71
CA ALA A 134 11.14 14.85 -8.11
C ALA A 134 9.76 14.21 -7.93
N THR A 135 9.48 13.16 -8.70
CA THR A 135 8.21 12.42 -8.60
C THR A 135 8.21 11.52 -7.36
N ARG A 136 7.02 11.07 -6.96
CA ARG A 136 6.84 10.05 -5.91
C ARG A 136 7.73 8.82 -6.16
N ASN A 137 7.76 8.31 -7.40
CA ASN A 137 8.56 7.13 -7.75
C ASN A 137 10.05 7.39 -7.61
N THR A 138 10.55 8.53 -8.11
CA THR A 138 11.96 8.90 -7.98
C THR A 138 12.37 8.98 -6.50
N ILE A 139 11.58 9.67 -5.68
CA ILE A 139 11.88 9.83 -4.25
C ILE A 139 11.85 8.48 -3.55
N MET A 140 10.79 7.70 -3.73
CA MET A 140 10.68 6.39 -3.07
C MET A 140 11.77 5.42 -3.52
N ASN A 141 12.19 5.42 -4.79
CA ASN A 141 13.31 4.58 -5.26
C ASN A 141 14.66 4.97 -4.64
N LEU A 142 14.84 6.24 -4.24
CA LEU A 142 16.02 6.67 -3.49
C LEU A 142 15.97 6.19 -2.03
N LEU A 143 14.78 6.06 -1.44
CA LEU A 143 14.61 5.72 -0.03
C LEU A 143 14.50 4.20 0.24
N LEU A 144 13.72 3.49 -0.57
CA LEU A 144 13.43 2.07 -0.42
C LEU A 144 14.73 1.25 -0.43
N GLY A 145 14.85 0.34 0.54
CA GLY A 145 16.04 -0.49 0.74
C GLY A 145 17.25 0.24 1.36
N ARG A 146 17.26 1.58 1.43
CA ARG A 146 18.33 2.36 2.07
C ARG A 146 17.98 2.82 3.48
N PHE A 147 16.69 2.98 3.75
CA PHE A 147 16.16 3.42 5.03
C PHE A 147 15.03 2.51 5.51
N LYS A 148 14.87 2.41 6.84
CA LYS A 148 13.62 1.94 7.43
C LYS A 148 12.59 3.06 7.30
N ILE A 149 11.40 2.71 6.84
CA ILE A 149 10.32 3.66 6.59
C ILE A 149 9.08 3.16 7.31
N GLU A 150 8.48 4.05 8.09
CA GLU A 150 7.15 3.87 8.65
C GLU A 150 6.15 4.71 7.85
N TYR A 151 4.90 4.27 7.80
CA TYR A 151 3.87 4.91 7.00
C TYR A 151 2.73 5.30 7.93
N VAL A 152 2.48 6.60 8.04
CA VAL A 152 1.41 7.14 8.88
C VAL A 152 0.30 7.74 8.03
N SER A 153 -0.94 7.65 8.51
CA SER A 153 -2.13 8.09 7.75
C SER A 153 -2.54 9.53 8.04
N ASP A 154 -1.89 10.17 9.00
CA ASP A 154 -2.18 11.52 9.45
C ASP A 154 -0.98 12.44 9.22
N LEU A 155 -1.23 13.62 8.67
CA LEU A 155 -0.17 14.55 8.27
C LEU A 155 0.48 15.21 9.49
N ASP A 156 -0.31 15.58 10.49
CA ASP A 156 0.19 16.27 11.68
C ASP A 156 1.04 15.29 12.50
N HIS A 157 0.61 14.04 12.62
CA HIS A 157 1.45 13.00 13.20
C HIS A 157 2.76 12.78 12.43
N ALA A 158 2.73 12.81 11.08
CA ALA A 158 3.95 12.71 10.28
C ALA A 158 4.92 13.86 10.56
N LYS A 159 4.39 15.08 10.72
CA LYS A 159 5.16 16.28 11.08
C LYS A 159 5.78 16.12 12.47
N ASP A 160 4.98 15.73 13.46
CA ASP A 160 5.43 15.52 14.84
C ASP A 160 6.58 14.51 14.91
N LEU A 161 6.47 13.40 14.19
CA LEU A 161 7.55 12.41 14.12
C LEU A 161 8.80 13.00 13.46
N ALA A 162 8.68 13.83 12.43
CA ALA A 162 9.83 14.48 11.79
C ALA A 162 10.59 15.47 12.70
N TYR A 163 9.97 15.91 13.81
CA TYR A 163 10.66 16.68 14.87
C TYR A 163 11.48 15.78 15.80
N ASN A 164 11.01 14.57 16.08
CA ASN A 164 11.68 13.61 16.96
C ASN A 164 13.10 13.26 16.47
N SER A 165 14.04 13.03 17.40
CA SER A 165 15.43 12.70 17.09
C SER A 165 15.64 11.30 16.51
N GLU A 166 14.72 10.36 16.73
CA GLU A 166 14.76 9.01 16.16
C GLU A 166 14.50 9.00 14.64
N TYR A 167 13.71 9.97 14.16
CA TYR A 167 13.33 10.06 12.76
C TYR A 167 14.21 11.05 12.01
N ALA A 168 14.61 10.64 10.81
CA ALA A 168 15.35 11.48 9.88
C ALA A 168 14.47 12.57 9.26
N GLY A 169 13.18 12.29 9.06
CA GLY A 169 12.22 13.22 8.47
C GLY A 169 11.00 12.54 7.89
N ALA A 170 10.05 13.32 7.38
CA ALA A 170 8.84 12.84 6.71
C ALA A 170 8.77 13.35 5.26
N ILE A 171 8.07 12.61 4.40
CA ILE A 171 7.77 13.02 3.03
C ILE A 171 6.27 13.23 2.87
N VAL A 172 5.87 14.38 2.36
CA VAL A 172 4.49 14.73 2.06
C VAL A 172 4.30 14.71 0.55
N PHE A 173 3.58 13.70 0.06
CA PHE A 173 3.21 13.59 -1.34
C PHE A 173 1.85 14.22 -1.61
N GLY A 174 1.65 14.71 -2.83
CA GLY A 174 0.32 15.07 -3.31
C GLY A 174 -0.63 13.88 -3.37
N ALA A 175 -1.92 14.18 -3.27
CA ALA A 175 -3.00 13.22 -3.33
C ALA A 175 -3.02 12.44 -4.66
N ILE A 176 -3.46 11.19 -4.57
CA ILE A 176 -3.67 10.26 -5.69
C ILE A 176 -5.17 10.08 -5.87
N SER A 177 -5.65 10.11 -7.11
CA SER A 177 -7.05 9.86 -7.45
C SER A 177 -7.31 8.38 -7.72
N LYS A 178 -8.57 7.97 -7.70
CA LYS A 178 -8.95 6.62 -8.12
C LYS A 178 -8.55 6.32 -9.57
N MET A 179 -8.55 7.34 -10.44
CA MET A 179 -8.11 7.19 -11.83
C MET A 179 -6.62 6.90 -11.94
N ASP A 180 -5.78 7.54 -11.13
CA ASP A 180 -4.34 7.23 -11.07
C ASP A 180 -4.11 5.77 -10.63
N VAL A 181 -4.92 5.26 -9.70
CA VAL A 181 -4.88 3.85 -9.26
C VAL A 181 -5.25 2.90 -10.39
N ILE A 182 -6.32 3.21 -11.12
CA ILE A 182 -6.77 2.42 -12.27
C ILE A 182 -5.71 2.42 -13.37
N GLU A 183 -5.16 3.59 -13.71
CA GLU A 183 -4.11 3.74 -14.72
C GLU A 183 -2.84 2.95 -14.34
N ALA A 184 -2.41 3.04 -13.08
CA ALA A 184 -1.25 2.29 -12.59
C ALA A 184 -1.46 0.77 -12.72
N ALA A 185 -2.64 0.28 -12.39
CA ALA A 185 -2.97 -1.15 -12.46
C ALA A 185 -3.11 -1.66 -13.90
N LEU A 186 -3.71 -0.87 -14.79
CA LEU A 186 -3.93 -1.26 -16.18
C LEU A 186 -2.68 -1.15 -17.05
N SER A 187 -1.84 -0.14 -16.79
CA SER A 187 -0.58 0.07 -17.53
C SER A 187 0.58 -0.81 -17.04
N GLY A 188 0.48 -1.36 -15.82
CA GLY A 188 1.58 -2.08 -15.16
C GLY A 188 2.68 -1.16 -14.61
N LYS A 189 2.59 0.16 -14.81
CA LYS A 189 3.48 1.15 -14.20
C LYS A 189 3.02 1.45 -12.77
N ILE A 190 3.22 0.46 -11.90
CA ILE A 190 2.72 0.46 -10.53
C ILE A 190 3.40 1.51 -9.64
N LEU A 191 2.66 1.95 -8.62
CA LEU A 191 3.06 2.96 -7.65
C LEU A 191 3.99 2.36 -6.57
N PRO A 192 4.78 3.17 -5.86
CA PRO A 192 5.61 2.69 -4.76
C PRO A 192 4.76 2.12 -3.62
N PRO A 193 5.34 1.29 -2.74
CA PRO A 193 4.60 0.66 -1.65
C PRO A 193 3.94 1.71 -0.75
N LYS A 194 2.72 1.40 -0.28
CA LYS A 194 1.95 2.25 0.63
C LYS A 194 1.71 3.63 0.04
N THR A 195 1.34 3.68 -1.24
CA THR A 195 0.94 4.93 -1.88
C THR A 195 -0.50 5.30 -1.56
N THR A 196 -1.37 4.30 -1.46
CA THR A 196 -2.81 4.41 -1.32
C THR A 196 -3.29 3.85 0.01
N GLN A 197 -4.31 4.51 0.55
CA GLN A 197 -5.03 4.04 1.72
C GLN A 197 -6.53 4.09 1.40
N HIS A 198 -7.10 2.93 1.10
CA HIS A 198 -8.53 2.80 0.86
C HIS A 198 -9.28 2.61 2.16
N ILE A 199 -10.24 3.49 2.42
CA ILE A 199 -11.27 3.32 3.45
C ILE A 199 -12.45 2.64 2.77
N ILE A 200 -12.69 1.38 3.15
CA ILE A 200 -13.73 0.54 2.57
C ILE A 200 -14.89 0.45 3.57
N PRO A 201 -16.10 0.90 3.20
CA PRO A 201 -17.28 0.76 4.07
C PRO A 201 -17.60 -0.73 4.26
N ASN A 202 -18.05 -1.11 5.46
CA ASN A 202 -18.44 -2.48 5.81
C ASN A 202 -17.38 -3.53 5.48
N ARG A 203 -16.10 -3.17 5.58
CA ARG A 203 -14.98 -4.08 5.31
C ARG A 203 -15.12 -5.36 6.17
N PRO A 204 -15.15 -6.56 5.56
CA PRO A 204 -15.22 -7.81 6.30
C PRO A 204 -13.98 -8.02 7.18
N ARG A 205 -14.20 -8.54 8.39
CA ARG A 205 -13.18 -8.82 9.41
C ARG A 205 -13.40 -10.18 10.04
N ASP A 206 -12.32 -10.73 10.58
CA ASP A 206 -12.30 -11.99 11.33
C ASP A 206 -12.72 -13.19 10.47
N TRP A 207 -12.29 -13.16 9.21
CA TRP A 207 -12.39 -14.26 8.27
C TRP A 207 -11.10 -15.06 8.24
N PHE A 208 -11.23 -16.39 8.24
CA PHE A 208 -10.09 -17.31 8.24
C PHE A 208 -10.34 -18.38 7.18
N ALA A 209 -9.75 -18.21 5.99
CA ALA A 209 -9.84 -19.21 4.92
C ALA A 209 -8.62 -20.14 4.97
N PRO A 210 -8.78 -21.44 5.27
CA PRO A 210 -7.70 -22.43 5.18
C PRO A 210 -6.95 -22.34 3.86
N LEU A 211 -5.62 -22.35 3.89
CA LEU A 211 -4.83 -22.15 2.67
C LEU A 211 -5.02 -23.28 1.65
N GLU A 212 -5.40 -24.48 2.10
CA GLU A 212 -5.67 -25.64 1.25
C GLU A 212 -6.75 -25.33 0.20
N MET A 213 -7.79 -24.55 0.55
CA MET A 213 -8.86 -24.18 -0.38
C MET A 213 -8.41 -23.21 -1.49
N LEU A 214 -7.24 -22.61 -1.33
CA LEU A 214 -6.68 -21.62 -2.25
C LEU A 214 -5.75 -22.25 -3.31
N ARG A 215 -5.61 -23.57 -3.30
CA ARG A 215 -4.91 -24.34 -4.34
C ARG A 215 -5.85 -24.65 -5.51
N ASP A 216 -5.28 -24.92 -6.67
CA ASP A 216 -6.01 -25.55 -7.76
C ASP A 216 -6.35 -27.00 -7.39
N GLY A 217 -7.54 -27.47 -7.77
CA GLY A 217 -7.95 -28.88 -7.59
C GLY A 217 -8.67 -29.25 -6.30
N VAL A 218 -8.89 -28.33 -5.35
CA VAL A 218 -9.83 -28.60 -4.23
C VAL A 218 -11.25 -28.31 -4.72
N GLN A 219 -11.90 -29.34 -5.28
CA GLN A 219 -13.36 -29.38 -5.30
C GLN A 219 -13.81 -29.48 -3.84
N SER A 220 -14.66 -28.55 -3.41
CA SER A 220 -15.51 -28.78 -2.24
C SER A 220 -16.33 -30.03 -2.54
N SER A 221 -15.97 -31.16 -1.94
CA SER A 221 -16.86 -32.31 -1.88
C SER A 221 -18.08 -31.87 -1.06
N GLU A 222 -19.18 -31.56 -1.73
CA GLU A 222 -20.48 -31.54 -1.06
C GLU A 222 -20.76 -32.95 -0.53
N PRO A 223 -21.24 -33.12 0.72
CA PRO A 223 -21.75 -34.40 1.15
C PRO A 223 -22.99 -34.74 0.32
N GLN A 224 -22.97 -35.93 -0.30
CA GLN A 224 -24.17 -36.54 -0.89
C GLN A 224 -25.22 -36.85 0.19
#